data_AF-A0A536BM39-F1
#
_entry.id   AF-A0A536BM39-F1
#
_cell.length_a   1.000
_cell.length_b   1.000
_cell.length_c   1.000
_cell.angle_alpha   90.00
_cell.angle_beta   90.00
_cell.angle_gamma   90.00
#
_symmetry.space_group_name_H-M   'P 1'
#
loop_
_entity.id
_entity.type
_entity.pdbx_description
1 polymer ?
#
loop_
_entity_poly.entity_id
_entity_poly.type
_entity_poly.pdbx_seq_one_letter_code
_entity_poly.pdbx_strand_id
1 'polypeptide(L)'
;MHRWGPLALASLVAVLLTWRMAPPPPCVQFAVTSSEEKSSLLVQLSGEFERSRPMVGDRCIDVTVTRKPSGAAEQALARGWNEAIDGPRPDAWLPAAITWILLLDHQHPNLVQSDSPSLFRSPLVIGMPREMAIKLGWPDKDVGWADLLKLASNQTGWGTYGRPDWGAFRLGKTNPNISTSGLHALIATY
;
A
#
# COMPACT_ATOMS: atom_id res chain seq x y z
N MET A 1 -7.77 51.79 77.70
CA MET A 1 -7.42 50.44 77.24
C MET A 1 -8.69 49.74 76.78
N HIS A 2 -8.95 49.61 75.48
CA HIS A 2 -9.65 48.44 74.92
C HIS A 2 -9.58 48.46 73.39
N ARG A 3 -9.20 47.30 72.86
CA ARG A 3 -8.67 47.02 71.52
C ARG A 3 -9.78 46.98 70.47
N TRP A 4 -9.50 47.52 69.30
CA TRP A 4 -10.33 47.37 68.10
C TRP A 4 -10.12 45.95 67.53
N GLY A 5 -11.22 45.24 67.26
CA GLY A 5 -11.22 43.92 66.59
C GLY A 5 -11.39 44.06 65.07
N PRO A 6 -10.83 43.13 64.27
CA PRO A 6 -10.64 43.35 62.83
C PRO A 6 -11.83 42.89 61.98
N LEU A 7 -12.15 43.74 61.00
CA LEU A 7 -12.49 43.45 59.59
C LEU A 7 -13.23 42.15 59.28
N ALA A 8 -14.51 42.30 58.96
CA ALA A 8 -15.31 41.34 58.22
C ALA A 8 -14.72 41.13 56.81
N LEU A 9 -14.15 39.95 56.56
CA LEU A 9 -13.80 39.49 55.22
C LEU A 9 -14.94 38.63 54.68
N ALA A 10 -15.60 39.17 53.65
CA ALA A 10 -16.63 38.49 52.87
C ALA A 10 -16.11 37.18 52.28
N SER A 11 -16.84 36.10 52.54
CA SER A 11 -16.64 34.79 51.91
C SER A 11 -16.99 34.88 50.43
N LEU A 12 -15.98 35.14 49.58
CA LEU A 12 -16.08 34.97 48.15
C LEU A 12 -15.99 33.48 47.84
N VAL A 13 -17.17 32.85 47.72
CA VAL A 13 -17.34 31.50 47.18
C VAL A 13 -16.92 31.53 45.71
N ALA A 14 -15.64 31.25 45.46
CA ALA A 14 -15.15 30.94 44.12
C ALA A 14 -15.60 29.50 43.78
N VAL A 15 -16.85 29.35 43.32
CA VAL A 15 -17.23 28.20 42.49
C VAL A 15 -16.58 28.44 41.13
N LEU A 16 -15.27 28.16 41.06
CA LEU A 16 -14.63 27.88 39.79
C LEU A 16 -15.24 26.56 39.32
N LEU A 17 -16.15 26.68 38.35
CA LEU A 17 -16.65 25.57 37.57
C LEU A 17 -15.45 24.74 37.11
N THR A 18 -15.19 23.63 37.79
CA THR A 18 -14.43 22.53 37.23
C THR A 18 -15.35 21.83 36.23
N TRP A 19 -15.68 22.53 35.15
CA TRP A 19 -15.98 21.88 33.88
C TRP A 19 -14.70 21.14 33.51
N ARG A 20 -14.56 19.92 34.04
CA ARG A 20 -13.70 18.91 33.44
C ARG A 20 -14.29 18.73 32.04
N MET A 21 -13.76 19.46 31.07
CA MET A 21 -13.97 19.13 29.67
C MET A 21 -13.62 17.64 29.58
N ALA A 22 -14.64 16.80 29.38
CA ALA A 22 -14.38 15.40 29.11
C ALA A 22 -13.35 15.35 27.97
N PRO A 23 -12.34 14.46 28.04
CA PRO A 23 -11.43 14.31 26.94
C PRO A 23 -12.26 14.09 25.67
N PRO A 24 -11.87 14.70 24.53
CA PRO A 24 -12.61 14.50 23.29
C PRO A 24 -12.77 12.99 23.06
N PRO A 25 -13.91 12.54 22.50
CA PRO A 25 -14.11 11.14 22.19
C PRO A 25 -12.95 10.65 21.32
N PRO A 26 -12.52 9.38 21.48
CA PRO A 26 -11.43 8.84 20.68
C PRO A 26 -11.79 8.92 19.20
N CYS A 27 -10.78 9.20 18.36
CA CYS A 27 -10.97 9.25 16.92
C CYS A 27 -11.41 7.88 16.38
N VAL A 28 -12.22 7.92 15.32
CA VAL A 28 -12.59 6.73 14.57
C VAL A 28 -11.35 6.22 13.84
N GLN A 29 -10.99 4.97 14.10
CA GLN A 29 -9.91 4.31 13.36
C GLN A 29 -10.42 3.93 11.97
N PHE A 30 -9.65 4.29 10.95
CA PHE A 30 -9.87 3.90 9.57
C PHE A 30 -8.66 3.11 9.08
N ALA A 31 -8.83 1.79 8.97
CA ALA A 31 -7.77 0.87 8.59
C ALA A 31 -7.68 0.75 7.07
N VAL A 32 -6.51 1.07 6.52
CA VAL A 32 -6.24 1.00 5.08
C VAL A 32 -5.15 -0.03 4.84
N THR A 33 -5.43 -1.08 4.07
CA THR A 33 -4.37 -1.98 3.58
C THR A 33 -3.92 -1.55 2.19
N SER A 34 -2.61 -1.34 2.00
CA SER A 34 -2.04 -0.89 0.74
C SER A 34 -0.91 -1.79 0.26
N SER A 35 -0.76 -1.84 -1.07
CA SER A 35 0.42 -2.44 -1.69
C SER A 35 1.73 -1.80 -1.22
N GLU A 36 2.79 -2.59 -1.29
CA GLU A 36 4.15 -2.25 -0.87
C GLU A 36 4.67 -0.94 -1.46
N GLU A 37 4.34 -0.68 -2.73
CA GLU A 37 4.83 0.45 -3.51
C GLU A 37 4.10 1.76 -3.19
N LYS A 38 2.87 1.68 -2.69
CA LYS A 38 2.02 2.84 -2.38
C LYS A 38 1.99 3.21 -0.90
N SER A 39 2.34 2.28 -0.01
CA SER A 39 2.12 2.45 1.42
C SER A 39 2.82 3.68 2.00
N SER A 40 4.05 3.99 1.57
CA SER A 40 4.77 5.17 2.06
C SER A 40 4.10 6.49 1.65
N LEU A 41 3.59 6.57 0.41
CA LEU A 41 2.82 7.72 -0.07
C LEU A 41 1.51 7.85 0.71
N LEU A 42 0.80 6.74 0.94
CA LEU A 42 -0.45 6.78 1.70
C LEU A 42 -0.24 7.17 3.16
N VAL A 43 0.88 6.77 3.79
CA VAL A 43 1.23 7.25 5.14
C VAL A 43 1.46 8.76 5.17
N GLN A 44 2.07 9.32 4.12
CA GLN A 44 2.25 10.78 4.02
C GLN A 44 0.92 11.50 3.83
N LEU A 45 0.09 11.00 2.90
CA LEU A 45 -1.24 11.55 2.63
C LEU A 45 -2.17 11.42 3.84
N SER A 46 -2.07 10.33 4.61
CA SER A 46 -2.86 10.15 5.82
C SER A 46 -2.45 11.15 6.91
N GLY A 47 -1.15 11.40 7.08
CA GLY A 47 -0.67 12.42 8.02
C GLY A 47 -1.08 13.84 7.61
N GLU A 48 -1.12 14.15 6.31
CA GLU A 48 -1.67 15.42 5.81
C GLU A 48 -3.18 15.54 6.06
N PHE A 49 -3.91 14.46 5.79
CA PHE A 49 -5.34 14.37 6.05
C PHE A 49 -5.64 14.59 7.53
N GLU A 50 -4.99 13.89 8.45
CA GLU A 50 -5.16 14.03 9.90
C GLU A 50 -4.79 15.43 10.41
N ARG A 51 -3.75 16.06 9.86
CA ARG A 51 -3.38 17.45 10.20
C ARG A 51 -4.47 18.47 9.84
N SER A 52 -5.30 18.19 8.84
CA SER A 52 -6.46 19.01 8.51
C SER A 52 -7.59 18.91 9.55
N ARG A 53 -7.45 18.03 10.56
CA ARG A 53 -8.44 17.71 11.60
C ARG A 53 -9.80 17.33 10.99
N PRO A 54 -9.84 16.26 10.19
CA PRO A 54 -11.05 15.85 9.49
C PRO A 54 -12.05 15.32 10.51
N MET A 55 -13.32 15.70 10.34
CA MET A 55 -14.41 15.32 11.23
C MET A 55 -15.52 14.62 10.44
N VAL A 56 -16.02 13.50 10.99
CA VAL A 56 -17.25 12.84 10.54
C VAL A 56 -18.24 12.90 11.69
N GLY A 57 -19.22 13.80 11.57
CA GLY A 57 -20.05 14.19 12.70
C GLY A 57 -19.23 14.92 13.76
N ASP A 58 -19.24 14.40 14.98
CA ASP A 58 -18.51 14.93 16.14
C ASP A 58 -17.21 14.17 16.46
N ARG A 59 -16.79 13.25 15.57
CA ARG A 59 -15.58 12.44 15.77
C ARG A 59 -14.50 12.74 14.73
N CYS A 60 -13.27 12.83 15.21
CA CYS A 60 -12.08 12.86 14.36
C CYS A 60 -11.80 11.49 13.72
N ILE A 61 -10.94 11.46 12.71
CA ILE A 61 -10.49 10.23 12.04
C ILE A 61 -8.98 10.07 12.24
N ASP A 62 -8.58 8.87 12.64
CA ASP A 62 -7.18 8.41 12.61
C ASP A 62 -7.06 7.30 11.56
N VAL A 63 -6.06 7.39 10.69
CA VAL A 63 -5.87 6.47 9.58
C VAL A 63 -4.68 5.57 9.86
N THR A 64 -4.93 4.26 9.91
CA THR A 64 -3.86 3.26 10.06
C THR A 64 -3.57 2.61 8.71
N VAL A 65 -2.39 2.85 8.14
CA VAL A 65 -1.97 2.22 6.88
C VAL A 65 -1.16 0.95 7.14
N THR A 66 -1.71 -0.20 6.74
CA THR A 66 -1.03 -1.50 6.75
C THR A 66 -0.38 -1.78 5.38
N ARG A 67 0.94 -1.96 5.37
CA ARG A 67 1.71 -2.36 4.19
C ARG A 67 1.65 -3.88 4.00
N LYS A 68 1.16 -4.35 2.85
CA LYS A 68 1.07 -5.78 2.53
C LYS A 68 1.20 -6.02 1.01
N PRO A 69 1.92 -7.07 0.55
CA PRO A 69 1.90 -7.46 -0.86
C PRO A 69 0.46 -7.73 -1.33
N SER A 70 0.09 -7.28 -2.53
CA SER A 70 -1.32 -7.30 -2.95
C SER A 70 -1.92 -8.70 -3.03
N GLY A 71 -1.17 -9.71 -3.49
CA GLY A 71 -1.68 -11.08 -3.47
C GLY A 71 -1.71 -11.68 -2.07
N ALA A 72 -0.85 -11.25 -1.14
CA ALA A 72 -0.97 -11.66 0.26
C ALA A 72 -2.21 -11.05 0.94
N ALA A 73 -2.56 -9.80 0.59
CA ALA A 73 -3.80 -9.15 1.05
C ALA A 73 -5.04 -9.81 0.43
N GLU A 74 -5.00 -10.14 -0.85
CA GLU A 74 -6.06 -10.89 -1.54
C GLU A 74 -6.30 -12.25 -0.87
N GLN A 75 -5.24 -13.04 -0.66
CA GLN A 75 -5.33 -14.33 0.04
C GLN A 75 -5.82 -14.18 1.50
N ALA A 76 -5.56 -13.04 2.16
CA ALA A 76 -6.03 -12.76 3.51
C ALA A 76 -7.51 -12.43 3.56
N LEU A 77 -8.01 -11.68 2.59
CA LEU A 77 -9.43 -11.42 2.43
C LEU A 77 -10.18 -12.71 2.08
N ALA A 78 -9.66 -13.49 1.11
CA ALA A 78 -10.27 -14.73 0.64
C ALA A 78 -10.47 -15.77 1.75
N ARG A 79 -9.45 -15.98 2.60
CA ARG A 79 -9.51 -16.98 3.69
C ARG A 79 -10.28 -16.54 4.94
N GLY A 80 -10.80 -15.31 4.96
CA GLY A 80 -11.28 -14.65 6.17
C GLY A 80 -10.13 -14.03 6.96
N TRP A 81 -10.10 -12.69 6.98
CA TRP A 81 -9.02 -11.90 7.57
C TRP A 81 -8.77 -12.26 9.03
N ASN A 82 -7.51 -12.57 9.39
CA ASN A 82 -7.14 -12.91 10.76
C ASN A 82 -6.31 -11.79 11.37
N GLU A 83 -6.87 -11.01 12.29
CA GLU A 83 -6.19 -9.81 12.80
C GLU A 83 -4.89 -10.10 13.57
N ALA A 84 -4.75 -11.29 14.17
CA ALA A 84 -3.54 -11.68 14.87
C ALA A 84 -2.35 -11.96 13.91
N ILE A 85 -2.65 -12.27 12.64
CA ILE A 85 -1.64 -12.60 11.61
C ILE A 85 -1.51 -11.47 10.60
N ASP A 86 -2.64 -10.87 10.21
CA ASP A 86 -2.73 -9.96 9.09
C ASP A 86 -2.67 -8.48 9.46
N GLY A 87 -2.82 -8.16 10.75
CA GLY A 87 -3.02 -6.80 11.25
C GLY A 87 -4.51 -6.41 11.28
N PRO A 88 -4.84 -5.15 11.60
CA PRO A 88 -6.23 -4.68 11.65
C PRO A 88 -6.97 -5.00 10.36
N ARG A 89 -8.23 -5.47 10.46
CA ARG A 89 -9.05 -5.69 9.26
C ARG A 89 -9.20 -4.37 8.49
N PRO A 90 -8.91 -4.34 7.18
CA PRO A 90 -9.02 -3.11 6.41
C PRO A 90 -10.49 -2.72 6.20
N ASP A 91 -10.77 -1.45 6.40
CA ASP A 91 -11.96 -0.77 5.89
C ASP A 91 -11.82 -0.46 4.39
N ALA A 92 -10.58 -0.19 3.95
CA ALA A 92 -10.24 0.03 2.54
C ALA A 92 -9.01 -0.76 2.12
N TRP A 93 -9.05 -1.32 0.91
CA TRP A 93 -7.95 -2.06 0.31
C TRP A 93 -7.51 -1.41 -1.01
N LEU A 94 -6.23 -1.02 -1.09
CA LEU A 94 -5.62 -0.40 -2.25
C LEU A 94 -4.54 -1.33 -2.83
N PRO A 95 -4.92 -2.36 -3.60
CA PRO A 95 -3.95 -3.25 -4.25
C PRO A 95 -3.15 -2.51 -5.33
N ALA A 96 -2.00 -3.07 -5.72
CA ALA A 96 -1.14 -2.48 -6.76
C ALA A 96 -1.75 -2.57 -8.16
N ALA A 97 -2.73 -3.45 -8.37
CA ALA A 97 -3.46 -3.56 -9.63
C ALA A 97 -4.89 -4.07 -9.42
N ILE A 98 -5.79 -3.66 -10.31
CA ILE A 98 -7.19 -4.13 -10.38
C ILE A 98 -7.26 -5.66 -10.55
N THR A 99 -6.25 -6.28 -11.17
CA THR A 99 -6.18 -7.75 -11.32
C THR A 99 -6.40 -8.49 -10.00
N TRP A 100 -5.93 -7.96 -8.87
CA TRP A 100 -6.16 -8.59 -7.56
C TRP A 100 -7.61 -8.49 -7.07
N ILE A 101 -8.30 -7.41 -7.41
CA ILE A 101 -9.74 -7.24 -7.12
C ILE A 101 -10.54 -8.23 -7.96
N LEU A 102 -10.21 -8.36 -9.25
CA LEU A 102 -10.86 -9.31 -10.16
C LEU A 102 -10.62 -10.77 -9.74
N LEU A 103 -9.41 -11.11 -9.31
CA LEU A 103 -9.10 -12.45 -8.79
C LEU A 103 -9.90 -12.76 -7.52
N LEU A 104 -9.98 -11.79 -6.59
CA LEU A 104 -10.74 -11.96 -5.36
C LEU A 104 -12.23 -12.10 -5.64
N ASP A 105 -12.79 -11.25 -6.50
CA ASP A 105 -14.22 -11.28 -6.86
C ASP A 105 -14.59 -12.59 -7.58
N HIS A 106 -13.70 -13.11 -8.43
CA HIS A 106 -13.90 -14.42 -9.06
C HIS A 106 -13.95 -15.57 -8.04
N GLN A 107 -13.12 -15.54 -6.99
CA GLN A 107 -13.10 -16.58 -5.96
C GLN A 107 -14.20 -16.40 -4.90
N HIS A 108 -14.50 -15.15 -4.56
CA HIS A 108 -15.40 -14.73 -3.48
C HIS A 108 -16.25 -13.54 -3.93
N PRO A 109 -17.31 -13.80 -4.72
CA PRO A 109 -18.16 -12.74 -5.25
C PRO A 109 -18.74 -11.84 -4.15
N ASN A 110 -18.78 -10.53 -4.40
CA ASN A 110 -19.32 -9.50 -3.49
C ASN A 110 -18.53 -9.28 -2.18
N LEU A 111 -17.35 -9.88 -2.00
CA LEU A 111 -16.50 -9.59 -0.83
C LEU A 111 -15.90 -8.17 -0.87
N VAL A 112 -15.62 -7.68 -2.08
CA VAL A 112 -15.15 -6.32 -2.36
C VAL A 112 -15.99 -5.72 -3.47
N GLN A 113 -16.05 -4.39 -3.54
CA GLN A 113 -16.76 -3.71 -4.63
C GLN A 113 -15.99 -3.91 -5.95
N SER A 114 -16.66 -4.48 -6.95
CA SER A 114 -16.08 -4.76 -8.26
C SER A 114 -15.85 -3.49 -9.09
N ASP A 115 -16.64 -2.43 -8.87
CA ASP A 115 -16.41 -1.10 -9.45
C ASP A 115 -15.40 -0.31 -8.60
N SER A 116 -14.12 -0.63 -8.77
CA SER A 116 -13.00 0.02 -8.08
C SER A 116 -12.21 0.93 -9.03
N PRO A 117 -12.19 2.25 -8.82
CA PRO A 117 -11.48 3.17 -9.71
C PRO A 117 -9.96 3.01 -9.60
N SER A 118 -9.26 3.20 -10.71
CA SER A 118 -7.79 3.27 -10.74
C SER A 118 -7.32 4.64 -10.25
N LEU A 119 -6.66 4.68 -9.10
CA LEU A 119 -6.10 5.91 -8.53
C LEU A 119 -4.69 6.21 -9.06
N PHE A 120 -3.93 5.16 -9.37
CA PHE A 120 -2.55 5.24 -9.86
C PHE A 120 -2.35 4.22 -10.98
N ARG A 121 -1.44 4.55 -11.91
CA ARG A 121 -1.01 3.65 -12.98
C ARG A 121 0.50 3.70 -13.12
N SER A 122 1.12 2.53 -13.11
CA SER A 122 2.55 2.35 -13.38
C SER A 122 2.73 1.32 -14.49
N PRO A 123 3.66 1.52 -15.43
CA PRO A 123 3.97 0.51 -16.44
C PRO A 123 4.71 -0.69 -15.81
N LEU A 124 4.46 -1.88 -16.35
CA LEU A 124 5.36 -3.02 -16.18
C LEU A 124 6.49 -2.88 -17.21
N VAL A 125 7.75 -2.97 -16.76
CA VAL A 125 8.92 -2.78 -17.62
C VAL A 125 9.91 -3.94 -17.49
N ILE A 126 10.72 -4.15 -18.53
CA ILE A 126 11.85 -5.08 -18.50
C ILE A 126 13.09 -4.32 -18.02
N GLY A 127 13.63 -4.72 -16.87
CA GLY A 127 14.92 -4.24 -16.38
C GLY A 127 16.05 -5.17 -16.81
N MET A 128 17.11 -4.65 -17.43
CA MET A 128 18.32 -5.40 -17.74
C MET A 128 19.58 -4.51 -17.72
N PRO A 129 20.78 -5.08 -17.54
CA PRO A 129 22.02 -4.33 -17.68
C PRO A 129 22.12 -3.66 -19.06
N ARG A 130 22.59 -2.41 -19.09
CA ARG A 130 22.67 -1.60 -20.33
C ARG A 130 23.39 -2.32 -21.47
N GLU A 131 24.53 -2.95 -21.18
CA GLU A 131 25.32 -3.67 -22.19
C GLU A 131 24.55 -4.84 -22.81
N MET A 132 23.69 -5.50 -22.05
CA MET A 132 22.82 -6.57 -22.53
C MET A 132 21.69 -6.02 -23.43
N ALA A 133 21.09 -4.88 -23.05
CA ALA A 133 20.06 -4.22 -23.86
C ALA A 133 20.61 -3.78 -25.23
N ILE A 134 21.82 -3.21 -25.25
CA ILE A 134 22.48 -2.79 -26.49
C ILE A 134 22.69 -3.97 -27.44
N LYS A 135 23.08 -5.15 -26.92
CA LYS A 135 23.22 -6.36 -27.72
C LYS A 135 21.90 -6.84 -28.33
N LEU A 136 20.76 -6.46 -27.75
CA LEU A 136 19.43 -6.75 -28.28
C LEU A 136 18.90 -5.66 -29.23
N GLY A 137 19.65 -4.57 -29.44
CA GLY A 137 19.34 -3.49 -30.37
C GLY A 137 18.87 -2.18 -29.73
N TRP A 138 18.83 -2.07 -28.40
CA TRP A 138 18.48 -0.82 -27.72
C TRP A 138 19.62 0.23 -27.86
N PRO A 139 19.33 1.54 -28.05
CA PRO A 139 18.01 2.18 -28.03
C PRO A 139 17.29 2.25 -29.38
N ASP A 140 17.92 1.82 -30.48
CA ASP A 140 17.34 1.94 -31.83
C ASP A 140 16.14 0.99 -32.05
N LYS A 141 16.01 -0.02 -31.20
CA LYS A 141 14.92 -1.00 -31.16
C LYS A 141 14.44 -1.20 -29.72
N ASP A 142 13.12 -1.16 -29.54
CA ASP A 142 12.48 -1.57 -28.28
C ASP A 142 12.67 -3.07 -28.04
N VAL A 143 13.10 -3.41 -26.83
CA VAL A 143 13.31 -4.80 -26.41
C VAL A 143 12.07 -5.29 -25.67
N GLY A 144 11.39 -6.29 -26.24
CA GLY A 144 10.14 -6.83 -25.69
C GLY A 144 10.23 -8.29 -25.24
N TRP A 145 9.11 -8.82 -24.73
CA TRP A 145 8.99 -10.22 -24.30
C TRP A 145 9.31 -11.24 -25.41
N ALA A 146 8.99 -10.93 -26.67
CA ALA A 146 9.31 -11.80 -27.81
C ALA A 146 10.83 -11.93 -28.03
N ASP A 147 11.60 -10.86 -27.86
CA ASP A 147 13.06 -10.90 -27.95
C ASP A 147 13.66 -11.74 -26.82
N LEU A 148 13.13 -11.56 -25.60
CA LEU A 148 13.54 -12.35 -24.45
C LEU A 148 13.20 -13.84 -24.61
N LEU A 149 12.03 -14.17 -25.16
CA LEU A 149 11.63 -15.55 -25.44
C LEU A 149 12.55 -16.21 -26.46
N LYS A 150 12.90 -15.49 -27.54
CA LYS A 150 13.85 -15.98 -28.55
C LYS A 150 15.22 -16.24 -27.93
N LEU A 151 15.70 -15.33 -27.09
CA LEU A 151 16.98 -15.48 -26.40
C LEU A 151 16.93 -16.63 -25.35
N ALA A 152 15.83 -16.77 -24.62
CA ALA A 152 15.61 -17.85 -23.65
C ALA A 152 15.56 -19.24 -24.30
N SER A 153 15.01 -19.33 -25.50
CA SER A 153 14.88 -20.58 -26.26
C SER A 153 16.15 -20.98 -27.02
N ASN A 154 17.17 -20.12 -27.02
CA ASN A 154 18.41 -20.36 -27.73
C ASN A 154 19.44 -21.04 -26.82
N GLN A 155 19.85 -22.26 -27.19
CA GLN A 155 20.82 -23.05 -26.43
C GLN A 155 22.20 -22.37 -26.28
N THR A 156 22.59 -21.50 -27.22
CA THR A 156 23.84 -20.73 -27.15
C THR A 156 23.72 -19.46 -26.30
N GLY A 157 22.50 -19.08 -25.90
CA GLY A 157 22.23 -17.89 -25.08
C GLY A 157 22.87 -16.62 -25.63
N TRP A 158 23.59 -15.91 -24.76
CA TRP A 158 24.31 -14.68 -25.12
C TRP A 158 25.49 -14.90 -26.08
N GLY A 159 25.90 -16.16 -26.30
CA GLY A 159 26.88 -16.53 -27.33
C GLY A 159 26.45 -16.11 -28.75
N THR A 160 25.15 -16.16 -29.06
CA THR A 160 24.60 -15.65 -30.34
C THR A 160 24.90 -14.16 -30.56
N TYR A 161 25.13 -13.41 -29.49
CA TYR A 161 25.42 -11.97 -29.52
C TYR A 161 26.91 -11.66 -29.29
N GLY A 162 27.78 -12.67 -29.45
CA GLY A 162 29.22 -12.57 -29.26
C GLY A 162 29.64 -12.44 -27.80
N ARG A 163 28.78 -12.84 -26.85
CA ARG A 163 29.02 -12.78 -25.40
C ARG A 163 28.81 -14.15 -24.74
N PRO A 164 29.59 -15.19 -25.11
CA PRO A 164 29.48 -16.50 -24.47
C PRO A 164 29.84 -16.46 -22.97
N ASP A 165 30.64 -15.48 -22.54
CA ASP A 165 31.01 -15.22 -21.15
C ASP A 165 29.81 -14.88 -20.25
N TRP A 166 28.70 -14.38 -20.82
CA TRP A 166 27.45 -14.15 -20.09
C TRP A 166 26.58 -15.41 -19.94
N GLY A 167 26.89 -16.47 -20.67
CA GLY A 167 26.20 -17.75 -20.60
C GLY A 167 24.75 -17.73 -21.11
N ALA A 168 23.94 -18.64 -20.56
CA ALA A 168 22.52 -18.76 -20.89
C ALA A 168 21.71 -17.56 -20.36
N PHE A 169 20.59 -17.26 -21.01
CA PHE A 169 19.66 -16.26 -20.52
C PHE A 169 19.03 -16.68 -19.19
N ARG A 170 18.85 -15.71 -18.30
CA ARG A 170 18.19 -15.89 -17.00
C ARG A 170 17.20 -14.76 -16.78
N LEU A 171 15.97 -15.12 -16.45
CA LEU A 171 14.92 -14.18 -16.07
C LEU A 171 14.76 -14.17 -14.56
N GLY A 172 15.00 -13.02 -13.94
CA GLY A 172 14.58 -12.78 -12.56
C GLY A 172 13.11 -12.38 -12.53
N LYS A 173 12.28 -13.14 -11.81
CA LYS A 173 10.89 -12.77 -11.52
C LYS A 173 10.58 -12.93 -10.03
N THR A 174 9.73 -12.07 -9.52
CA THR A 174 9.19 -12.19 -8.16
C THR A 174 8.10 -13.27 -8.09
N ASN A 175 7.59 -13.57 -6.89
CA ASN A 175 6.58 -14.60 -6.67
C ASN A 175 5.22 -14.15 -7.25
N PRO A 176 4.68 -14.82 -8.29
CA PRO A 176 3.45 -14.41 -8.96
C PRO A 176 2.21 -14.58 -8.10
N ASN A 177 2.27 -15.36 -7.01
CA ASN A 177 1.12 -15.57 -6.14
C ASN A 177 0.87 -14.41 -5.19
N ILE A 178 1.87 -13.55 -4.95
CA ILE A 178 1.77 -12.46 -3.96
C ILE A 178 2.18 -11.09 -4.50
N SER A 179 3.00 -11.05 -5.55
CA SER A 179 3.55 -9.81 -6.11
C SER A 179 2.92 -9.47 -7.45
N THR A 180 2.47 -8.22 -7.60
CA THR A 180 1.81 -7.72 -8.81
C THR A 180 2.69 -7.81 -10.04
N SER A 181 3.95 -7.36 -9.97
CA SER A 181 4.87 -7.45 -11.12
C SER A 181 5.20 -8.90 -11.46
N GLY A 182 5.22 -9.80 -10.48
CA GLY A 182 5.38 -11.24 -10.70
C GLY A 182 4.19 -11.85 -11.43
N LEU A 183 2.98 -11.53 -10.98
CA LEU A 183 1.74 -12.00 -11.60
C LEU A 183 1.62 -11.47 -13.03
N HIS A 184 1.82 -10.17 -13.23
CA HIS A 184 1.72 -9.55 -14.55
C HIS A 184 2.83 -10.02 -15.49
N ALA A 185 4.06 -10.23 -15.01
CA ALA A 185 5.12 -10.83 -15.81
C ALA A 185 4.79 -12.28 -16.19
N LEU A 186 4.21 -13.07 -15.28
CA LEU A 186 3.74 -14.42 -15.60
C LEU A 186 2.70 -14.39 -16.73
N ILE A 187 1.68 -13.53 -16.61
CA ILE A 187 0.64 -13.37 -17.63
C ILE A 187 1.25 -12.93 -18.97
N ALA A 188 2.20 -11.99 -18.96
CA ALA A 188 2.84 -11.49 -20.18
C ALA A 188 3.75 -12.52 -20.88
N THR A 189 4.11 -13.60 -20.20
CA THR A 189 4.95 -14.68 -20.75
C THR A 189 4.18 -15.90 -21.26
N TYR A 190 2.85 -15.92 -21.11
CA TYR A 190 1.95 -16.95 -21.66
C TYR A 190 1.25 -16.43 -22.91
#